data_AF-A0A7S2CC11-F1
#
_entry.id   AF-A0A7S2CC11-F1
#
_cell.length_a   1.000
_cell.length_b   1.000
_cell.length_c   1.000
_cell.angle_alpha   90.00
_cell.angle_beta   90.00
_cell.angle_gamma   90.00
#
_symmetry.space_group_name_H-M   'P 1'
#
loop_
_entity.id
_entity.type
_entity.pdbx_description
1 polymer ?
#
loop_
_entity_poly.entity_id
_entity_poly.type
_entity_poly.pdbx_seq_one_letter_code
_entity_poly.pdbx_strand_id
1 'polypeptide(L)'
;VPIESAPPFMRTSAPDGTRWAQYVRWADPFVDATTGLLGGAWAECISSAVRYERSAEWDFLPEYAGKEGPVAGVRSVLEAALKDRADRRELLEAAGKLEEAAHAAFGEGLPLPGLQPGA
;
A
#
# COMPACT_ATOMS: atom_id res chain seq x y z
N VAL A 1 -13.56 -4.06 -6.69
CA VAL A 1 -13.77 -5.15 -5.69
C VAL A 1 -14.75 -4.63 -4.64
N PRO A 2 -15.82 -5.36 -4.28
CA PRO A 2 -16.66 -5.00 -3.12
C PRO A 2 -15.81 -4.85 -1.86
N ILE A 3 -16.02 -3.81 -1.04
CA ILE A 3 -15.16 -3.48 0.11
C ILE A 3 -15.05 -4.66 1.10
N GLU A 4 -16.09 -5.48 1.23
CA GLU A 4 -16.10 -6.65 2.12
C GLU A 4 -15.18 -7.78 1.66
N SER A 5 -14.90 -7.84 0.36
CA SER A 5 -13.95 -8.78 -0.25
C SER A 5 -12.54 -8.21 -0.39
N ALA A 6 -12.29 -6.98 0.08
CA ALA A 6 -10.96 -6.42 0.08
C ALA A 6 -10.05 -7.16 1.08
N PRO A 7 -8.73 -7.24 0.82
CA PRO A 7 -7.76 -7.79 1.76
C PRO A 7 -7.86 -7.14 3.14
N PRO A 8 -7.50 -7.84 4.24
CA PRO A 8 -7.81 -7.37 5.58
C PRO A 8 -7.30 -5.95 5.88
N PHE A 9 -6.05 -5.64 5.52
CA PHE A 9 -5.48 -4.31 5.66
C PHE A 9 -6.29 -3.23 4.94
N MET A 10 -6.80 -3.52 3.74
CA MET A 10 -7.58 -2.59 2.93
C MET A 10 -8.93 -2.20 3.58
N ARG A 11 -9.34 -2.89 4.65
CA ARG A 11 -10.57 -2.59 5.42
C ARG A 11 -10.29 -1.74 6.67
N THR A 12 -9.01 -1.50 6.99
CA THR A 12 -8.59 -0.62 8.09
C THR A 12 -8.66 0.86 7.67
N SER A 13 -8.55 1.75 8.65
CA SER A 13 -8.69 3.20 8.45
C SER A 13 -7.49 3.80 7.72
N ALA A 14 -7.78 4.61 6.71
CA ALA A 14 -6.87 5.52 6.01
C ALA A 14 -6.78 6.87 6.75
N PRO A 15 -5.89 7.79 6.34
CA PRO A 15 -5.67 9.07 7.03
C PRO A 15 -6.92 9.97 7.13
N ASP A 16 -7.82 9.89 6.15
CA ASP A 16 -9.07 10.66 6.12
C ASP A 16 -10.22 10.01 6.92
N GLY A 17 -9.95 8.90 7.61
CA GLY A 17 -10.94 8.13 8.37
C GLY A 17 -11.81 7.18 7.53
N THR A 18 -11.67 7.18 6.21
CA THR A 18 -12.29 6.17 5.33
C THR A 18 -11.51 4.86 5.39
N ARG A 19 -12.01 3.79 4.77
CA ARG A 19 -11.23 2.56 4.61
C ARG A 19 -10.19 2.73 3.50
N TRP A 20 -9.02 2.11 3.61
CA TRP A 20 -8.00 2.12 2.54
C TRP A 20 -8.56 1.75 1.17
N ALA A 21 -9.41 0.72 1.09
CA ALA A 21 -10.08 0.32 -0.16
C ALA A 21 -10.94 1.43 -0.79
N GLN A 22 -11.45 2.38 0.01
CA GLN A 22 -12.19 3.55 -0.47
C GLN A 22 -11.23 4.68 -0.83
N TYR A 23 -10.25 4.94 0.04
CA TYR A 23 -9.25 5.99 -0.13
C TYR A 23 -8.49 5.88 -1.46
N VAL A 24 -8.01 4.68 -1.80
CA VAL A 24 -7.23 4.47 -3.03
C VAL A 24 -8.09 4.28 -4.29
N ARG A 25 -9.40 4.05 -4.14
CA ARG A 25 -10.29 3.68 -5.26
C ARG A 25 -10.35 4.75 -6.35
N TRP A 26 -10.29 6.01 -5.95
CA TRP A 26 -10.42 7.16 -6.84
C TRP A 26 -9.07 7.83 -7.13
N ALA A 27 -7.99 7.32 -6.55
CA ALA A 27 -6.67 7.87 -6.72
C ALA A 27 -5.99 7.23 -7.93
N ASP A 28 -5.46 8.08 -8.81
CA ASP A 28 -4.65 7.62 -9.94
C ASP A 28 -3.20 7.39 -9.47
N PRO A 29 -2.68 6.15 -9.55
CA PRO A 29 -1.27 5.89 -9.25
C PRO A 29 -0.38 6.48 -10.36
N PHE A 30 0.76 7.02 -9.94
CA PHE A 30 1.79 7.58 -10.81
C PHE A 30 3.18 7.23 -10.29
N VAL A 31 4.20 7.32 -11.15
CA VAL A 31 5.60 7.28 -10.73
C VAL A 31 6.06 8.70 -10.44
N ASP A 32 6.53 8.94 -9.22
CA ASP A 32 7.13 10.21 -8.85
C ASP A 32 8.46 10.40 -9.59
N ALA A 33 8.56 11.47 -10.39
CA ALA A 33 9.71 11.70 -11.27
C ALA A 33 11.01 12.02 -10.52
N THR A 34 10.93 12.45 -9.25
CA THR A 34 12.10 12.80 -8.44
C THR A 34 12.71 11.57 -7.78
N THR A 35 11.87 10.66 -7.32
CA THR A 35 12.27 9.49 -6.53
C THR A 35 12.27 8.19 -7.33
N GLY A 36 11.54 8.13 -8.45
CA GLY A 36 11.31 6.92 -9.22
C GLY A 36 10.40 5.89 -8.52
N LEU A 37 9.74 6.29 -7.43
CA LEU A 37 8.86 5.44 -6.63
C LEU A 37 7.40 5.66 -7.02
N LEU A 38 6.52 4.75 -6.60
CA LEU A 38 5.09 4.99 -6.69
C LEU A 38 4.71 6.21 -5.83
N GLY A 39 3.83 7.08 -6.34
CA GLY A 39 3.33 8.28 -5.67
C GLY A 39 1.83 8.24 -5.39
N GLY A 40 1.38 9.22 -4.59
CA GLY A 40 -0.03 9.44 -4.25
C GLY A 40 -0.60 8.47 -3.21
N ALA A 41 -1.93 8.37 -3.16
CA ALA A 41 -2.65 7.57 -2.16
C ALA A 41 -2.25 6.08 -2.13
N TRP A 42 -1.86 5.54 -3.29
CA TRP A 42 -1.35 4.16 -3.37
C TRP A 42 0.01 4.01 -2.70
N ALA A 43 0.87 5.02 -2.78
CA ALA A 43 2.14 5.03 -2.07
C ALA A 43 1.94 5.10 -0.56
N GLU A 44 1.02 5.96 -0.11
CA GLU A 44 0.63 6.05 1.30
C GLU A 44 0.11 4.72 1.84
N CYS A 45 -0.73 4.03 1.04
CA CYS A 45 -1.31 2.75 1.41
C CYS A 45 -0.24 1.67 1.55
N ILE A 46 0.68 1.55 0.58
CA ILE A 46 1.78 0.57 0.64
C ILE A 46 2.67 0.84 1.86
N SER A 47 3.11 2.08 2.07
CA SER A 47 3.97 2.41 3.20
C SER A 47 3.28 2.25 4.55
N SER A 48 1.97 2.48 4.61
CA SER A 48 1.17 2.18 5.82
C SER A 48 1.05 0.68 6.06
N ALA A 49 0.90 -0.13 5.01
CA ALA A 49 0.89 -1.59 5.10
C ALA A 49 2.24 -2.12 5.57
N VAL A 50 3.35 -1.58 5.07
CA VAL A 50 4.71 -1.91 5.53
C VAL A 50 4.88 -1.58 7.01
N ARG A 51 4.44 -0.39 7.45
CA ARG A 51 4.44 -0.04 8.87
C ARG A 51 3.65 -1.06 9.69
N TYR A 52 2.42 -1.37 9.25
CA TYR A 52 1.55 -2.32 9.94
C TYR A 52 2.16 -3.72 10.02
N GLU A 53 2.77 -4.22 8.94
CA GLU A 53 3.48 -5.50 8.92
C GLU A 53 4.60 -5.60 9.94
N ARG A 54 5.25 -4.47 10.23
CA ARG A 54 6.41 -4.42 11.12
C ARG A 54 6.06 -4.07 12.56
N SER A 55 4.94 -3.39 12.79
CA SER A 55 4.52 -2.96 14.12
C SER A 55 3.43 -3.83 14.76
N ALA A 56 2.74 -4.67 13.98
CA ALA A 56 1.66 -5.51 14.47
C ALA A 56 1.98 -7.01 14.32
N GLU A 57 1.43 -7.82 15.23
CA GLU A 57 1.42 -9.28 15.15
C GLU A 57 0.29 -9.75 14.22
N TRP A 58 0.32 -9.26 12.97
CA TRP A 58 -0.76 -9.48 12.00
C TRP A 58 -0.94 -10.95 11.62
N ASP A 59 0.11 -11.75 11.72
CA ASP A 59 0.14 -13.19 11.43
C ASP A 59 -0.65 -14.01 12.46
N PHE A 60 -0.90 -13.47 13.65
CA PHE A 60 -1.77 -14.07 14.67
C PHE A 60 -3.23 -13.65 14.56
N LEU A 61 -3.55 -12.66 13.71
CA LEU A 61 -4.91 -12.17 13.57
C LEU A 61 -5.74 -13.13 12.68
N PRO A 62 -6.93 -13.56 13.14
CA PRO A 62 -7.75 -14.54 12.40
C PRO A 62 -8.09 -14.13 10.96
N GLU A 63 -8.19 -12.84 10.68
CA GLU A 63 -8.49 -12.33 9.34
C GLU A 63 -7.38 -12.59 8.31
N TYR A 64 -6.13 -12.79 8.76
CA TYR A 64 -4.96 -13.11 7.93
C TYR A 64 -4.64 -14.62 7.92
N ALA A 65 -5.33 -15.45 8.70
CA ALA A 65 -5.08 -16.88 8.76
C ALA A 65 -5.20 -17.52 7.35
N GLY A 66 -4.09 -18.06 6.84
CA GLY A 66 -4.01 -18.68 5.52
C GLY A 66 -4.13 -17.69 4.34
N LYS A 67 -3.90 -16.40 4.55
CA LYS A 67 -3.95 -15.36 3.52
C LYS A 67 -2.61 -14.64 3.37
N GLU A 68 -2.54 -13.82 2.32
CA GLU A 68 -1.45 -12.88 2.08
C GLU A 68 -1.30 -11.87 3.22
N GLY A 69 -0.06 -11.46 3.48
CA GLY A 69 0.25 -10.39 4.41
C GLY A 69 -0.33 -9.03 3.98
N PRO A 70 -0.36 -8.04 4.87
CA PRO A 70 -0.91 -6.71 4.60
C PRO A 70 -0.42 -6.07 3.29
N VAL A 71 0.89 -6.06 3.03
CA VAL A 71 1.48 -5.42 1.84
C VAL A 71 1.12 -6.18 0.58
N ALA A 72 1.24 -7.52 0.61
CA ALA A 72 0.83 -8.37 -0.50
C ALA A 72 -0.66 -8.16 -0.85
N GLY A 73 -1.52 -8.03 0.16
CA GLY A 73 -2.93 -7.67 -0.03
C GLY A 73 -3.11 -6.33 -0.76
N VAL A 74 -2.40 -5.27 -0.36
CA VAL A 74 -2.45 -3.97 -1.07
C VAL A 74 -2.01 -4.12 -2.52
N ARG A 75 -0.91 -4.85 -2.77
CA ARG A 75 -0.38 -5.07 -4.12
C ARG A 75 -1.34 -5.81 -5.03
N SER A 76 -2.02 -6.84 -4.51
CA SER A 76 -3.05 -7.57 -5.24
C SER A 76 -4.22 -6.65 -5.67
N VAL A 77 -4.61 -5.68 -4.83
CA VAL A 77 -5.63 -4.69 -5.21
C VAL A 77 -5.10 -3.68 -6.23
N LEU A 78 -3.86 -3.20 -6.07
CA LEU A 78 -3.23 -2.31 -7.04
C LEU A 78 -3.13 -2.97 -8.42
N GLU A 79 -2.64 -4.21 -8.48
CA GLU A 79 -2.52 -4.96 -9.73
C GLU A 79 -3.89 -5.12 -10.43
N ALA A 80 -4.94 -5.42 -9.67
CA ALA A 80 -6.29 -5.50 -10.21
C ALA A 80 -6.81 -4.14 -10.70
N ALA A 81 -6.48 -3.04 -10.03
CA ALA A 81 -6.84 -1.69 -10.43
C ALA A 81 -6.12 -1.24 -11.72
N LEU A 82 -4.90 -1.74 -11.94
CA LEU A 82 -4.06 -1.40 -13.10
C LEU A 82 -4.31 -2.29 -14.34
N LYS A 83 -5.22 -3.26 -14.28
CA LYS A 83 -5.33 -4.34 -15.28
C LYS A 83 -5.40 -3.86 -16.75
N ASP A 84 -6.02 -2.71 -17.00
CA ASP A 84 -6.26 -2.15 -18.34
C ASP A 84 -5.33 -0.96 -18.67
N ARG A 85 -4.37 -0.62 -17.80
CA ARG A 85 -3.45 0.51 -17.98
C ARG A 85 -2.23 0.12 -18.82
N ALA A 86 -1.85 0.98 -19.77
CA ALA A 86 -0.70 0.77 -20.64
C ALA A 86 0.65 0.81 -19.88
N ASP A 87 0.73 1.62 -18.83
CA ASP A 87 1.88 1.81 -17.94
C ASP A 87 1.87 0.86 -16.73
N ARG A 88 0.98 -0.15 -16.70
CA ARG A 88 0.83 -1.11 -15.58
C ARG A 88 2.16 -1.68 -15.10
N ARG A 89 3.04 -2.11 -16.01
CA ARG A 89 4.33 -2.72 -15.66
C ARG A 89 5.23 -1.74 -14.92
N GLU A 90 5.29 -0.49 -15.37
CA GLU A 90 6.10 0.55 -14.78
C GLU A 90 5.60 0.90 -13.37
N LEU A 91 4.28 1.05 -13.20
CA LEU A 91 3.67 1.32 -11.90
C LEU A 91 3.87 0.18 -10.90
N LEU A 92 3.76 -1.07 -11.33
CA LEU A 92 4.02 -2.23 -10.46
C LEU A 92 5.51 -2.36 -10.08
N GLU A 93 6.43 -1.99 -10.97
CA GLU A 93 7.85 -1.92 -10.66
C GLU A 93 8.14 -0.80 -9.64
N ALA A 94 7.56 0.39 -9.84
CA ALA A 94 7.68 1.51 -8.91
C ALA A 94 7.06 1.19 -7.53
N ALA A 95 5.97 0.41 -7.49
CA ALA A 95 5.38 -0.09 -6.25
C ALA A 95 6.31 -1.07 -5.52
N GLY A 96 7.00 -1.94 -6.25
CA GLY A 96 8.02 -2.83 -5.67
C GLY A 96 9.20 -2.06 -5.07
N LYS A 97 9.74 -1.08 -5.80
CA LYS A 97 10.80 -0.20 -5.29
C LYS A 97 10.37 0.57 -4.04
N LEU A 98 9.11 1.03 -4.01
CA LEU A 98 8.54 1.72 -2.85
C LEU A 98 8.50 0.80 -1.62
N GLU A 99 8.01 -0.44 -1.77
CA GLU A 99 7.95 -1.42 -0.69
C GLU A 99 9.35 -1.71 -0.12
N GLU A 100 10.33 -1.95 -0.98
CA GLU A 100 11.72 -2.17 -0.58
C GLU A 100 12.28 -0.98 0.19
N ALA A 101 12.08 0.24 -0.33
CA ALA A 101 12.52 1.47 0.32
C ALA A 101 11.81 1.70 1.66
N ALA A 102 10.52 1.37 1.75
CA ALA A 102 9.74 1.49 2.98
C ALA A 102 10.21 0.49 4.05
N HIS A 103 10.52 -0.75 3.68
CA HIS A 103 11.09 -1.72 4.62
C HIS A 103 12.47 -1.28 5.13
N ALA A 104 13.33 -0.77 4.26
CA ALA A 104 14.63 -0.24 4.65
C ALA A 104 14.48 0.95 5.62
N ALA A 105 13.66 1.94 5.26
CA ALA A 105 13.41 3.12 6.09
C ALA A 105 12.85 2.75 7.48
N PHE A 106 11.90 1.80 7.55
CA PHE A 106 11.39 1.34 8.84
C PHE A 106 12.48 0.69 9.70
N GLY A 107 13.32 -0.18 9.11
CA GLY A 107 14.41 -0.85 9.81
C GLY A 107 15.45 0.12 10.39
N GLU A 108 15.63 1.28 9.74
CA GLU A 108 16.54 2.35 10.17
C GLU A 108 15.86 3.41 11.06
N GLY A 109 14.55 3.28 11.33
CA GLY A 109 13.79 4.29 12.09
C GLY A 109 13.61 5.62 11.34
N LEU A 110 13.73 5.61 10.01
CA LEU A 110 13.55 6.77 9.14
C LEU A 110 12.07 6.97 8.75
N PRO A 111 11.69 8.18 8.30
CA PRO A 111 10.38 8.40 7.69
C PRO A 111 10.15 7.47 6.49
N LEU A 112 8.96 6.86 6.44
CA LEU A 112 8.57 6.00 5.32
C LEU A 112 8.29 6.84 4.07
N PRO A 113 8.76 6.42 2.88
CA PRO A 113 8.46 7.09 1.62
C PRO A 113 6.95 7.09 1.36
N GLY A 114 6.45 8.08 0.64
CA GLY A 114 5.03 8.15 0.28
C GLY A 114 4.09 8.57 1.41
N LEU A 115 4.46 8.46 2.69
CA LEU A 115 3.68 9.05 3.78
C LEU A 115 3.94 10.57 3.85
N GLN A 116 2.88 11.37 3.73
CA GLN A 116 3.00 12.79 4.04
C GLN A 116 3.26 12.98 5.55
N PRO A 117 4.19 13.86 5.96
CA PRO A 117 4.24 14.33 7.33
C PRO A 117 2.89 14.97 7.64
N GLY A 118 2.26 14.58 8.75
CA GLY A 118 0.88 14.97 9.08
C GLY A 118 0.60 16.45 8.83
N ALA A 119 -0.49 16.70 8.11
CA ALA A 119 -1.08 18.04 7.97
C ALA A 119 -1.50 18.61 9.33
#